data_AF-A0A1G1LHY3-F1
#
_entry.id   AF-A0A1G1LHY3-F1
#
_cell.length_a   1.000
_cell.length_b   1.000
_cell.length_c   1.000
_cell.angle_alpha   90.00
_cell.angle_beta   90.00
_cell.angle_gamma   90.00
#
_symmetry.space_group_name_H-M   'P 1'
#
loop_
_entity.id
_entity.type
_entity.pdbx_description
1 polymer ?
#
loop_
_entity_poly.entity_id
_entity_poly.type
_entity_poly.pdbx_seq_one_letter_code
_entity_poly.pdbx_strand_id
1 'polypeptide(L)' 'MLSNEEANALADFFLDGAKIIFASLVVGIFVPGAAGARPWLTFLMGLVMTSVFLGIAVKLAKTEPAAR' A
#
# COMPACT_ATOMS: atom_id res chain seq x y z
N MET A 1 -5.80 11.21 20.92
CA MET A 1 -5.76 11.89 19.61
C MET A 1 -4.31 11.87 19.18
N LEU A 2 -4.00 11.31 18.01
CA LEU A 2 -2.66 11.44 17.43
C LEU A 2 -2.43 12.93 17.14
N SER A 3 -1.20 13.40 17.32
CA SER A 3 -0.83 14.74 16.85
C SER A 3 -0.87 14.76 15.31
N ASN A 4 -1.04 15.94 14.71
CA ASN A 4 -1.07 16.05 13.24
C ASN A 4 0.26 15.58 12.60
N GLU A 5 1.38 15.77 13.30
CA GLU A 5 2.69 15.30 12.85
C GLU A 5 2.79 13.76 12.88
N GLU A 6 2.26 13.13 13.94
CA GLU A 6 2.18 11.67 14.06
C GLU A 6 1.25 11.06 13.00
N ALA A 7 0.13 11.73 12.71
CA ALA A 7 -0.83 11.29 11.70
C ALA A 7 -0.25 11.31 10.28
N ASN A 8 0.47 12.40 9.92
CA ASN A 8 1.19 12.50 8.65
C ASN A 8 2.28 11.44 8.52
N ALA A 9 3.13 11.29 9.54
CA ALA A 9 4.21 10.30 9.52
C ALA A 9 3.66 8.87 9.34
N LEU A 10 2.50 8.57 9.95
CA LEU A 10 1.83 7.30 9.79
C LEU A 10 1.23 7.14 8.39
N ALA A 11 0.61 8.20 7.84
CA ALA A 11 0.07 8.20 6.48
C ALA A 11 1.16 7.95 5.43
N ASP A 12 2.30 8.62 5.55
CA ASP A 12 3.47 8.43 4.68
C ASP A 12 4.03 7.01 4.79
N PHE A 13 4.12 6.46 6.00
CA PHE A 13 4.53 5.07 6.21
C PHE A 13 3.62 4.07 5.49
N PHE A 14 2.29 4.21 5.64
CA PHE A 14 1.33 3.35 4.96
C PHE A 14 1.35 3.53 3.44
N LEU A 15 1.56 4.76 2.96
CA LEU A 15 1.68 5.08 1.54
C LEU A 15 2.93 4.43 0.93
N ASP A 16 4.08 4.50 1.58
CA ASP A 16 5.31 3.83 1.13
C ASP A 16 5.19 2.30 1.21
N GLY A 17 4.54 1.78 2.25
CA GLY A 17 4.17 0.36 2.32
C GLY A 17 3.30 -0.08 1.14
N ALA A 18 2.28 0.71 0.77
CA ALA A 18 1.43 0.44 -0.38
C ALA A 18 2.23 0.40 -1.70
N LYS A 19 3.16 1.35 -1.90
CA LYS A 19 4.04 1.40 -3.08
C LYS A 19 4.94 0.17 -3.16
N ILE A 20 5.56 -0.24 -2.05
CA ILE A 20 6.46 -1.41 -2.02
C ILE A 20 5.68 -2.70 -2.33
N ILE A 21 4.51 -2.90 -1.70
CA ILE A 21 3.67 -4.08 -1.94
C ILE A 21 3.21 -4.11 -3.40
N PHE A 22 2.81 -2.97 -3.94
CA PHE A 22 2.42 -2.86 -5.35
C PHE A 22 3.58 -3.14 -6.31
N ALA A 23 4.76 -2.57 -6.04
CA ALA A 23 5.96 -2.83 -6.84
C ALA A 23 6.37 -4.31 -6.78
N SER A 24 6.31 -4.93 -5.60
CA SER A 24 6.58 -6.36 -5.41
C SER A 24 5.57 -7.23 -6.17
N LEU A 25 4.29 -6.87 -6.16
CA LEU A 25 3.24 -7.51 -6.96
C LEU A 25 3.54 -7.41 -8.46
N VAL A 26 3.85 -6.21 -8.97
CA VAL A 26 4.17 -5.98 -10.38
C VAL A 26 5.41 -6.77 -10.80
N VAL A 27 6.48 -6.74 -10.01
CA VAL A 27 7.70 -7.51 -10.30
C VAL A 27 7.39 -9.01 -10.29
N GLY A 28 6.68 -9.50 -9.26
CA GLY A 28 6.29 -10.89 -9.16
C GLY A 28 5.36 -11.35 -10.29
N ILE A 29 4.57 -10.45 -10.89
CA ILE A 29 3.59 -10.71 -11.97
C ILE A 29 4.08 -10.41 -13.38
N PHE A 30 5.09 -9.58 -13.55
CA PHE A 30 5.58 -9.22 -14.88
C PHE A 30 7.00 -9.72 -15.14
N VAL A 31 7.77 -10.09 -14.11
CA VAL A 31 9.05 -10.79 -14.29
C VAL A 31 8.77 -12.30 -14.35
N PRO A 32 8.98 -12.97 -15.51
CA PRO A 32 8.80 -14.40 -15.64
C PRO A 32 10.06 -15.08 -15.09
N GLY A 33 10.12 -15.29 -13.78
CA GLY A 33 11.28 -15.88 -13.13
C GLY A 33 10.91 -16.77 -11.95
N ALA A 34 11.28 -18.05 -12.07
CA ALA A 34 11.51 -19.03 -11.01
C ALA A 34 10.37 -19.93 -10.50
N ALA A 35 9.08 -19.56 -10.52
CA ALA A 35 8.03 -20.48 -10.08
C ALA A 35 6.85 -20.48 -11.05
N GLY A 36 6.53 -21.65 -11.62
CA GLY A 36 5.46 -21.85 -12.59
C GLY A 36 4.10 -21.33 -12.12
N ALA A 37 3.18 -21.16 -13.09
CA ALA A 37 1.78 -20.74 -12.93
C ALA A 37 1.54 -19.87 -11.67
N ARG A 38 1.72 -18.56 -11.81
CA ARG A 38 1.40 -17.60 -10.74
C ARG A 38 0.03 -17.91 -10.14
N PRO A 39 -0.05 -18.32 -8.87
CA PRO A 39 -1.33 -18.63 -8.26
C PRO A 39 -2.18 -17.35 -8.25
N TRP A 40 -3.37 -17.39 -8.84
CA TRP A 40 -4.25 -16.22 -8.85
C TRP A 40 -4.55 -15.70 -7.44
N LEU A 41 -4.47 -16.59 -6.44
CA LEU A 41 -4.56 -16.27 -5.02
C LEU A 41 -3.48 -15.27 -4.56
N THR A 42 -2.22 -15.42 -5.01
CA THR A 42 -1.12 -14.52 -4.63
C THR A 42 -1.32 -13.13 -5.21
N PHE A 43 -1.82 -13.03 -6.45
CA PHE A 43 -2.17 -11.74 -7.05
C PHE A 43 -3.31 -11.05 -6.30
N LEU A 44 -4.40 -11.79 -6.05
CA LEU A 44 -5.56 -11.25 -5.34
C LEU A 44 -5.19 -10.78 -3.94
N MET A 45 -4.37 -11.55 -3.20
CA MET A 45 -3.90 -11.15 -1.88
C MET A 45 -3.05 -9.88 -1.91
N GLY A 46 -2.11 -9.77 -2.85
CA GLY A 46 -1.30 -8.55 -2.94
C GLY A 46 -2.13 -7.34 -3.39
N LEU A 47 -3.12 -7.51 -4.26
CA LEU A 47 -4.05 -6.45 -4.66
C LEU A 47 -4.92 -5.96 -3.48
N VAL A 48 -5.43 -6.90 -2.67
CA VAL A 48 -6.17 -6.59 -1.43
C VAL A 48 -5.27 -5.83 -0.46
N MET A 49 -4.04 -6.29 -0.23
CA MET A 49 -3.11 -5.62 0.70
C MET A 49 -2.74 -4.21 0.24
N THR A 50 -2.47 -4.00 -1.06
CA THR A 50 -2.24 -2.66 -1.61
C THR A 50 -3.46 -1.76 -1.40
N SER A 51 -4.67 -2.27 -1.64
CA SER A 51 -5.91 -1.49 -1.49
C SER A 51 -6.18 -1.10 -0.04
N VAL A 52 -5.90 -1.99 0.92
CA VAL A 52 -6.04 -1.73 2.36
C VAL A 52 -5.03 -0.67 2.82
N PHE A 53 -3.76 -0.81 2.46
CA PHE A 53 -2.72 0.14 2.86
C PHE A 53 -2.97 1.53 2.27
N LEU A 54 -3.36 1.59 0.98
CA LEU A 54 -3.73 2.85 0.34
C LEU A 54 -4.99 3.46 0.96
N GLY A 55 -5.99 2.64 1.29
CA GLY A 55 -7.22 3.09 1.96
C GLY A 55 -6.95 3.70 3.34
N ILE A 56 -6.04 3.10 4.12
CA ILE A 56 -5.60 3.63 5.41
C ILE A 56 -4.86 4.96 5.21
N ALA A 57 -3.89 5.03 4.29
CA ALA A 57 -3.15 6.24 3.99
C ALA A 57 -4.08 7.40 3.58
N VAL A 58 -5.02 7.14 2.66
CA VAL A 58 -6.01 8.14 2.21
C VAL A 58 -6.93 8.57 3.35
N LYS A 59 -7.38 7.64 4.21
CA LYS A 59 -8.23 7.98 5.35
C LYS A 59 -7.49 8.87 6.35
N LEU A 60 -6.24 8.55 6.66
CA LEU A 60 -5.40 9.36 7.55
C LEU A 60 -5.17 10.75 6.95
N ALA A 61 -4.78 10.82 5.68
CA ALA A 61 -4.58 12.09 4.97
C ALA A 61 -5.85 12.96 4.88
N LYS A 62 -7.04 12.35 4.75
CA LYS A 62 -8.33 13.08 4.74
C LYS A 62 -8.82 13.48 6.13
N THR A 63 -8.29 12.87 7.18
CA THR A 63 -8.61 13.24 8.57
C THR A 63 -7.81 14.47 9.02
N GLU A 64 -6.77 14.84 8.26
CA GLU A 64 -6.19 16.17 8.32
C GLU A 64 -6.97 17.15 7.43
N PRO A 65 -7.46 18.27 7.98
CA PRO A 65 -7.70 19.42 7.12
C PRO A 65 -6.33 19.84 6.61
N ALA A 66 -6.14 19.82 5.29
CA ALA A 66 -4.98 20.40 4.65
C ALA A 66 -4.68 21.76 5.31
N ALA A 67 -3.64 21.82 6.15
CA ALA A 67 -3.04 23.07 6.54
C ALA A 67 -2.48 23.64 5.24
N ARG A 68 -3.17 24.66 4.73
CA ARG A 68 -2.75 25.46 3.59
C ARG A 68 -1.35 26.01 3.80
#